data_AF-A0A209CU77-F1
#
_entry.id   AF-A0A209CU77-F1
#
_cell.length_a   1.000
_cell.length_b   1.000
_cell.length_c   1.000
_cell.angle_alpha   90.00
_cell.angle_beta   90.00
_cell.angle_gamma   90.00
#
_symmetry.space_group_name_H-M   'P 1'
#
loop_
_entity.id
_entity.type
_entity.pdbx_description
1 polymer ?
#
loop_
_entity_poly.entity_id
_entity_poly.type
_entity_poly.pdbx_seq_one_letter_code
_entity_poly.pdbx_strand_id
1 'polypeptide(L)'
;MTGSRGVLGYLWASDAEQAASFEPQDVGDNESYQSGLTWLSRLRSAHDRGLSPSEALAELTAPLDHEISTIDITSLKELTSGH
;
A
#
# COMPACT_ATOMS: atom_id res chain seq x y z
N MET A 1 -20.04 -5.43 10.41
CA MET A 1 -18.86 -5.29 11.28
C MET A 1 -17.93 -4.32 10.58
N THR A 2 -17.92 -3.06 11.00
CA THR A 2 -17.05 -2.04 10.43
C THR A 2 -15.64 -2.38 10.89
N GLY A 3 -14.84 -3.02 10.04
CA GLY A 3 -13.45 -3.31 10.33
C GLY A 3 -12.77 -2.02 10.75
N SER A 4 -12.27 -1.98 11.99
CA SER A 4 -11.48 -0.86 12.48
C SER A 4 -10.40 -0.60 11.44
N ARG A 5 -10.37 0.61 10.85
CA ARG A 5 -9.27 1.05 9.98
C ARG A 5 -8.02 1.27 10.84
N GLY A 6 -7.52 0.19 11.42
CA GLY A 6 -6.33 0.17 12.24
C GLY A 6 -5.09 0.27 11.36
N VAL A 7 -4.00 0.75 11.97
CA VAL A 7 -2.70 0.65 11.34
C VAL A 7 -2.27 -0.82 11.38
N LEU A 8 -1.85 -1.34 10.22
CA LEU A 8 -1.41 -2.74 10.07
C LEU A 8 0.08 -2.90 10.45
N GLY A 9 0.82 -1.80 10.42
CA GLY A 9 2.23 -1.74 10.74
C GLY A 9 2.91 -0.51 10.13
N TYR A 10 4.22 -0.45 10.29
CA TYR A 10 5.05 0.67 9.92
C TYR A 10 6.17 0.22 8.97
N LEU A 11 6.43 1.05 7.96
CA LEU A 11 7.54 0.84 7.03
C LEU A 11 8.71 1.74 7.44
N TRP A 12 9.92 1.20 7.43
CA TRP A 12 11.12 1.97 7.76
C TRP A 12 12.25 1.67 6.78
N ALA A 13 13.16 2.63 6.64
CA ALA A 13 14.35 2.54 5.80
C ALA A 13 15.54 3.24 6.49
N SER A 14 16.74 2.72 6.23
CA SER A 14 18.02 3.29 6.63
C SER A 14 18.99 3.15 5.47
N ASP A 15 19.36 4.28 4.87
CA ASP A 15 20.34 4.33 3.78
C ASP A 15 21.75 3.94 4.28
N ALA A 16 22.11 4.42 5.47
CA ALA A 16 23.40 4.13 6.10
C ALA A 16 23.63 2.61 6.28
N GLU A 17 22.59 1.87 6.63
CA GLU A 17 22.64 0.41 6.82
C GLU A 17 22.23 -0.37 5.57
N GLN A 18 21.89 0.33 4.47
CA GLN A 18 21.28 -0.25 3.26
C GLN A 18 20.13 -1.22 3.57
N ALA A 19 19.27 -0.85 4.52
CA ALA A 19 18.21 -1.70 5.05
C ALA A 19 16.84 -1.03 4.94
N ALA A 20 15.82 -1.81 4.56
CA ALA A 20 14.42 -1.42 4.66
C ALA A 20 13.58 -2.63 5.06
N SER A 21 12.54 -2.41 5.86
CA SER A 21 11.65 -3.48 6.29
C SER A 21 10.28 -2.96 6.71
N PHE A 22 9.39 -3.90 6.97
CA PHE A 22 8.06 -3.67 7.54
C PHE A 22 7.98 -4.25 8.95
N GLU A 23 7.51 -3.45 9.90
CA GLU A 23 7.22 -3.87 11.27
C GLU A 23 5.68 -3.93 11.46
N PRO A 24 5.09 -5.13 11.65
CA PRO A 24 3.65 -5.25 11.91
C PRO A 24 3.29 -4.63 13.27
N GLN A 25 2.14 -3.97 13.35
CA GLN A 25 1.66 -3.41 14.62
C GLN A 25 1.17 -4.50 15.58
N ASP A 26 0.48 -5.52 15.04
CA ASP A 26 0.05 -6.70 15.79
C ASP A 26 0.51 -7.96 15.05
N VAL A 27 1.35 -8.75 15.71
CA VAL A 27 1.94 -9.98 15.14
C VAL A 27 0.99 -11.18 15.18
N GLY A 28 -0.10 -11.11 15.97
CA GLY A 28 -1.10 -12.17 16.09
C GLY A 28 -2.19 -12.09 15.02
N ASP A 29 -2.31 -10.95 14.35
CA ASP A 29 -3.27 -10.70 13.30
C ASP A 29 -2.78 -11.20 11.93
N ASN A 30 -3.58 -12.05 11.28
CA ASN A 30 -3.26 -12.60 9.97
C ASN A 30 -3.24 -11.50 8.88
N GLU A 31 -4.07 -10.45 8.99
CA GLU A 31 -4.07 -9.36 8.01
C GLU A 31 -2.76 -8.56 8.07
N SER A 32 -2.23 -8.30 9.26
CA SER A 32 -0.95 -7.64 9.51
C SER A 32 0.23 -8.50 9.02
N TYR A 33 0.18 -9.82 9.22
CA TYR A 33 1.19 -10.75 8.69
C TYR A 33 1.21 -10.76 7.15
N GLN A 34 0.05 -10.91 6.50
CA GLN A 34 -0.05 -10.90 5.02
C GLN A 34 0.38 -9.56 4.43
N SER A 35 0.05 -8.46 5.13
CA SER A 35 0.52 -7.12 4.76
C SER A 35 2.03 -7.02 4.82
N GLY A 36 2.66 -7.58 5.88
CA GLY A 36 4.11 -7.64 6.00
C GLY A 36 4.77 -8.38 4.85
N LEU A 37 4.26 -9.56 4.47
CA LEU A 37 4.78 -10.30 3.31
C LEU A 37 4.70 -9.48 2.01
N THR A 38 3.58 -8.77 1.82
CA THR A 38 3.37 -7.92 0.64
C THR A 38 4.38 -6.77 0.59
N TRP A 39 4.56 -6.06 1.69
CA TRP A 39 5.50 -4.94 1.76
C TRP A 39 6.97 -5.38 1.60
N LEU A 40 7.35 -6.49 2.24
CA LEU A 40 8.69 -7.06 2.09
C LEU A 40 8.97 -7.48 0.64
N SER A 41 8.00 -8.07 -0.06
CA SER A 41 8.14 -8.42 -1.47
C SER A 41 8.36 -7.18 -2.35
N ARG A 42 7.67 -6.07 -2.05
CA ARG A 42 7.81 -4.81 -2.79
C ARG A 42 9.17 -4.16 -2.55
N LEU A 43 9.61 -4.09 -1.29
CA LEU A 43 10.94 -3.59 -0.93
C LEU A 43 12.04 -4.41 -1.60
N ARG A 44 11.90 -5.74 -1.65
CA ARG A 44 12.85 -6.61 -2.36
C ARG A 44 12.90 -6.31 -3.86
N SER A 45 11.76 -6.08 -4.50
CA SER A 45 11.70 -5.70 -5.91
C SER A 45 12.38 -4.35 -6.18
N ALA A 46 12.16 -3.36 -5.31
CA ALA A 46 12.84 -2.06 -5.41
C ALA A 46 14.37 -2.19 -5.25
N HIS A 47 14.81 -2.99 -4.28
CA HIS A 47 16.23 -3.27 -4.08
C HIS A 47 16.85 -4.02 -5.28
N ASP A 48 16.16 -5.00 -5.87
CA ASP A 48 16.62 -5.71 -7.07
C ASP A 48 16.80 -4.77 -8.28
N ARG A 49 15.99 -3.71 -8.35
CA ARG A 49 16.12 -2.62 -9.33
C ARG A 49 17.25 -1.65 -9.01
N GLY A 50 17.96 -1.81 -7.89
CA GLY A 50 19.07 -0.98 -7.47
C GLY A 50 18.67 0.31 -6.76
N LEU A 51 17.42 0.43 -6.30
CA LEU A 51 16.98 1.60 -5.54
C LEU A 51 17.57 1.58 -4.12
N SER A 52 17.98 2.75 -3.63
CA SER A 52 18.31 2.89 -2.21
C SER A 52 17.08 2.65 -1.33
N PRO A 53 17.25 2.30 -0.04
CA PRO A 53 16.14 2.11 0.90
C PRO A 53 15.17 3.29 0.95
N SER A 54 15.70 4.52 0.91
CA SER A 54 14.89 5.75 0.96
C SER A 54 14.13 6.00 -0.34
N GLU A 55 14.76 5.72 -1.50
CA GLU A 55 14.09 5.79 -2.81
C GLU A 55 12.99 4.74 -2.94
N ALA A 56 13.25 3.52 -2.47
CA ALA A 56 12.25 2.46 -2.41
C ALA A 56 11.04 2.91 -1.57
N LEU A 57 11.27 3.52 -0.40
CA LEU A 57 10.19 4.03 0.46
C LEU A 57 9.40 5.14 -0.26
N ALA A 58 10.09 6.09 -0.88
CA ALA A 58 9.47 7.20 -1.60
C ALA A 58 8.60 6.71 -2.77
N GLU A 59 9.09 5.74 -3.55
CA GLU A 59 8.33 5.14 -4.65
C GLU A 59 7.10 4.39 -4.14
N LEU A 60 7.26 3.60 -3.09
CA LEU A 60 6.19 2.74 -2.56
C LEU A 60 5.10 3.50 -1.79
N THR A 61 5.44 4.69 -1.29
CA THR A 61 4.50 5.60 -0.61
C THR A 61 4.03 6.75 -1.47
N ALA A 62 4.56 6.87 -2.70
CA ALA A 62 4.07 7.83 -3.66
C ALA A 62 2.56 7.59 -3.82
N PRO A 63 1.73 8.64 -3.75
CA PRO A 63 0.32 8.48 -4.07
C PRO A 63 0.28 7.86 -5.45
N LEU A 64 -0.29 6.66 -5.55
CA LEU A 64 -0.73 6.15 -6.83
C LEU A 64 -1.53 7.30 -7.41
N ASP A 65 -1.15 7.79 -8.58
CA ASP A 65 -2.01 8.65 -9.37
C ASP A 65 -3.24 7.80 -9.65
N HIS A 66 -4.15 7.83 -8.68
CA HIS A 66 -5.44 7.20 -8.77
C HIS A 66 -6.09 8.15 -9.76
N GLU A 67 -5.98 7.82 -11.05
CA GLU A 67 -6.99 8.18 -12.01
C GLU A 67 -8.30 7.63 -11.42
N ILE A 68 -8.86 8.41 -10.49
CA ILE A 68 -10.22 8.29 -10.01
C ILE A 68 -10.97 8.42 -11.32
N SER A 69 -11.31 7.27 -11.91
CA SER A 69 -12.34 7.19 -12.92
C SER A 69 -13.58 7.68 -12.20
N THR A 70 -13.78 9.00 -12.26
CA THR A 70 -14.98 9.69 -11.83
C THR A 70 -16.08 9.03 -12.64
N ILE A 71 -16.74 8.04 -12.05
CA ILE A 71 -18.03 7.62 -12.53
C ILE A 71 -18.92 8.81 -12.18
N ASP A 72 -19.13 9.67 -13.17
CA ASP A 72 -20.06 10.77 -13.07
C ASP A 72 -21.43 10.19 -12.67
N ILE A 73 -21.93 10.65 -11.52
CA ILE A 73 -23.15 10.12 -10.89
C ILE A 73 -24.37 10.32 -11.81
N THR A 74 -24.29 11.22 -12.80
CA THR A 74 -25.32 11.40 -13.83
C THR A 74 -25.41 10.19 -14.77
N SER A 75 -24.29 9.55 -15.12
CA SER A 75 -24.30 8.32 -15.92
C SER A 75 -24.93 7.13 -15.19
N LEU A 76 -24.83 7.07 -13.85
CA LEU A 76 -25.45 6.00 -13.06
C LEU A 76 -26.98 6.08 -13.06
N LYS A 77 -27.54 7.29 -13.20
CA LYS A 77 -29.00 7.54 -13.15
C LYS A 77 -29.72 7.17 -14.45
N GLU A 78 -29.00 7.19 -15.57
CA GLU A 78 -29.51 6.80 -16.89
C GLU A 78 -29.71 5.28 -17.01
N LEU A 79 -28.89 4.49 -16.30
CA LEU A 79 -28.97 3.02 -16.31
C LEU A 79 -30.14 2.46 -15.49
N THR A 80 -30.71 3.24 -14.57
CA THR A 80 -31.83 2.82 -13.72
C THR A 80 -33.18 3.34 -14.20
N SER A 81 -33.21 4.18 -15.23
CA SER A 81 -34.45 4.83 -15.71
C SER A 81 -35.04 4.16 -16.96
N GLY A 82 -34.47 3.05 -17.41
CA GLY A 82 -35.00 2.22 -18.49
C GLY A 82 -35.75 0.98 -17.98
N HIS A 83 -36.97 1.16 -17.46
CA HIS A 83 -38.01 0.12 -17.48
C HIS A 83 -39.39 0.77 -17.60
#